data_AF-A0A7U7I8J0-F1
#
_entry.id   AF-A0A7U7I8J0-F1
#
_cell.length_a   1.000
_cell.length_b   1.000
_cell.length_c   1.000
_cell.angle_alpha   90.00
_cell.angle_beta   90.00
_cell.angle_gamma   90.00
#
_symmetry.space_group_name_H-M   'P 1'
#
loop_
_entity.id
_entity.type
_entity.pdbx_description
1 polymer ?
#
loop_
_entity_poly.entity_id
_entity_poly.type
_entity_poly.pdbx_seq_one_letter_code
_entity_poly.pdbx_strand_id
1 'polypeptide(L)'
;MLTAPTTYPGATEALDTLLVHPIPEGQDSRITHYPGQDAEDITWQDVIVSFPADSGVPPLYLVFAKPAVNPLEVGSYSDLSSRSRRDGLDIDHIPARRVLEATLQSAFPDMTRKETERYLRQAPSIAIPVHVHQKYSETYGGRSTKAKQAQDATDLRAAVDSNFNAIKRGLLEEGYAEADIEAAREQLHRLSKEQGWY
;
A
#
# COMPACT_ATOMS: atom_id res chain seq x y z
N MET A 1 -25.47 6.96 26.38
CA MET A 1 -25.66 7.30 24.95
C MET A 1 -24.29 7.52 24.35
N LEU A 2 -23.93 6.81 23.28
CA LEU A 2 -22.66 7.00 22.59
C LEU A 2 -22.73 8.30 21.78
N THR A 3 -21.95 9.30 22.19
CA THR A 3 -21.78 10.55 21.45
C THR A 3 -20.91 10.30 20.23
N ALA A 4 -21.38 10.75 19.06
CA ALA A 4 -20.63 10.67 17.82
C ALA A 4 -19.27 11.39 17.95
N PRO A 5 -18.20 10.91 17.30
CA PRO A 5 -16.92 11.61 17.25
C PRO A 5 -17.14 13.03 16.75
N THR A 6 -16.63 14.01 17.47
CA THR A 6 -16.77 15.42 17.08
C THR A 6 -15.50 15.86 16.40
N THR A 7 -15.61 16.42 15.20
CA THR A 7 -14.49 17.06 14.51
C THR A 7 -14.01 18.27 15.31
N TYR A 8 -12.69 18.44 15.43
CA TYR A 8 -12.12 19.59 16.15
C TYR A 8 -12.55 20.91 15.47
N PRO A 9 -12.95 21.96 16.24
CA PRO A 9 -13.30 23.24 15.64
C PRO A 9 -12.07 23.84 14.94
N GLY A 10 -12.17 24.05 13.63
CA GLY A 10 -11.07 24.55 12.78
C GLY A 10 -10.34 23.49 11.96
N ALA A 11 -10.88 22.28 11.84
CA ALA A 11 -10.26 21.20 11.07
C ALA A 11 -10.21 21.46 9.56
N THR A 12 -9.00 21.39 8.99
CA THR A 12 -8.75 21.18 7.54
C THR A 12 -8.85 19.68 7.21
N GLU A 13 -9.07 19.31 5.94
CA GLU A 13 -9.17 17.90 5.46
C GLU A 13 -8.06 16.95 6.00
N ALA A 14 -6.87 17.49 6.32
CA ALA A 14 -5.77 16.73 6.91
C ALA A 14 -6.06 16.13 8.32
N LEU A 15 -7.10 16.58 9.02
CA LEU A 15 -7.41 16.19 10.40
C LEU A 15 -8.56 15.16 10.51
N ASP A 16 -9.19 14.74 9.41
CA ASP A 16 -10.24 13.71 9.43
C ASP A 16 -9.73 12.33 9.89
N THR A 17 -8.41 12.12 9.94
CA THR A 17 -7.77 10.91 10.47
C THR A 17 -7.43 10.99 11.97
N LEU A 18 -7.63 12.16 12.61
CA LEU A 18 -7.39 12.36 14.04
C LEU A 18 -8.66 12.11 14.84
N LEU A 19 -8.87 10.85 15.23
CA LEU A 19 -9.91 10.46 16.16
C LEU A 19 -9.54 10.91 17.58
N VAL A 20 -10.14 12.00 18.04
CA VAL A 20 -10.02 12.46 19.43
C VAL A 20 -11.30 12.10 20.17
N HIS A 21 -11.18 11.20 21.15
CA HIS A 21 -12.22 11.01 22.16
C HIS A 21 -11.89 11.89 23.37
N PRO A 22 -12.54 13.06 23.55
CA PRO A 22 -12.35 13.85 24.75
C PRO A 22 -12.76 13.00 25.97
N ILE A 23 -11.84 12.86 26.93
CA ILE A 23 -12.09 12.12 28.17
C ILE A 23 -12.76 13.10 29.15
N PRO A 24 -14.01 12.86 29.57
CA PRO A 24 -14.67 13.69 30.57
C PRO A 24 -13.96 13.55 31.93
N GLU A 25 -13.79 14.67 32.64
CA GLU A 25 -13.26 14.63 34.01
C GLU A 25 -14.17 13.81 34.93
N GLY A 26 -13.57 12.90 35.71
CA GLY A 26 -14.26 12.19 36.79
C GLY A 26 -14.94 10.86 36.43
N GLN A 27 -14.81 10.36 35.21
CA GLN A 27 -15.12 8.96 34.92
C GLN A 27 -13.85 8.12 35.01
N ASP A 28 -13.88 7.12 35.89
CA ASP A 28 -12.90 6.04 35.92
C ASP A 28 -12.80 5.51 34.49
N SER A 29 -11.62 5.67 33.89
CA SER A 29 -11.37 5.45 32.48
C SER A 29 -11.70 4.00 32.14
N ARG A 30 -12.95 3.71 31.79
CA ARG A 30 -13.29 2.48 31.08
C ARG A 30 -12.75 2.65 29.68
N ILE A 31 -11.43 2.52 29.56
CA ILE A 31 -10.70 2.27 28.34
C ILE A 31 -11.34 0.99 27.80
N THR A 32 -12.30 1.16 26.90
CA THR A 32 -12.88 0.06 26.15
C THR A 32 -11.86 -0.31 25.09
N HIS A 33 -10.94 -1.19 25.51
CA HIS A 33 -10.05 -2.07 24.74
C HIS A 33 -9.33 -1.49 23.52
N TYR A 34 -8.00 -1.65 23.51
CA TYR A 34 -7.14 -1.31 22.39
C TYR A 34 -6.44 -2.54 21.79
N PRO A 35 -6.41 -2.70 20.46
CA PRO A 35 -7.21 -1.97 19.47
C PRO A 35 -8.67 -2.47 19.52
N GLY A 36 -9.64 -1.57 19.31
CA GLY A 36 -11.07 -1.88 19.41
C GLY A 36 -11.47 -3.06 18.53
N GLN A 37 -12.26 -3.98 19.09
CA GLN A 37 -12.65 -5.24 18.42
C GLN A 37 -13.55 -5.06 17.20
N ASP A 38 -14.04 -3.84 16.94
CA ASP A 38 -15.02 -3.53 15.88
C ASP A 38 -14.43 -2.74 14.69
N ALA A 39 -13.10 -2.63 14.59
CA ALA A 39 -12.43 -1.86 13.54
C ALA A 39 -11.84 -2.76 12.45
N GLU A 40 -12.70 -3.47 11.70
CA GLU A 40 -12.27 -4.35 10.60
C GLU A 40 -11.66 -3.55 9.42
N ASP A 41 -12.13 -2.32 9.19
CA ASP A 41 -11.74 -1.48 8.05
C ASP A 41 -10.55 -0.54 8.35
N ILE A 42 -9.92 -0.66 9.52
CA ILE A 42 -8.85 0.24 9.97
C ILE A 42 -7.61 -0.54 10.38
N THR A 43 -6.47 -0.12 9.86
CA THR A 43 -5.14 -0.57 10.30
C THR A 43 -4.52 0.46 11.22
N TRP A 44 -3.91 -0.02 12.32
CA TRP A 44 -3.34 0.85 13.35
C TRP A 44 -1.82 0.91 13.22
N GLN A 45 -1.26 2.12 13.34
CA GLN A 45 0.17 2.36 13.44
C GLN A 45 0.46 3.21 14.67
N ASP A 46 1.40 2.79 15.50
CA ASP A 46 1.83 3.52 16.67
C ASP A 46 3.30 3.94 16.60
N VAL A 47 3.61 5.02 17.29
CA VAL A 47 4.98 5.51 17.44
C VAL A 47 5.14 6.23 18.76
N ILE A 48 6.27 6.00 19.42
CA ILE A 48 6.72 6.84 20.54
C ILE A 48 7.60 7.94 19.94
N VAL A 49 7.14 9.18 20.01
CA VAL A 49 7.93 10.35 19.64
C VAL A 49 8.75 10.75 20.85
N SER A 50 10.05 10.51 20.80
CA SER A 50 11.02 11.02 21.77
C SER A 50 11.60 12.35 21.30
N PHE A 51 11.65 13.33 22.19
CA PHE A 51 12.23 14.65 21.93
C PHE A 51 13.69 14.71 22.39
N PRO A 52 14.50 15.67 21.90
CA PRO A 52 15.84 15.93 22.43
C PRO A 52 15.83 16.04 23.96
N ALA A 53 16.86 15.52 24.62
CA ALA A 53 16.89 15.39 26.08
C ALA A 53 16.82 16.74 26.82
N ASP A 54 17.23 17.82 26.18
CA ASP A 54 17.22 19.20 26.66
C ASP A 54 15.91 19.95 26.37
N SER A 55 14.97 19.33 25.63
CA SER A 55 13.70 19.97 25.28
C SER A 55 12.77 20.16 26.49
N GLY A 56 12.94 19.38 27.55
CA GLY A 56 12.00 19.32 28.68
C GLY A 56 10.63 18.74 28.31
N VAL A 57 10.47 18.23 27.08
CA VAL A 57 9.21 17.66 26.59
C VAL A 57 9.21 16.15 26.84
N PRO A 58 8.24 15.61 27.60
CA PRO A 58 8.13 14.17 27.79
C PRO A 58 7.81 13.46 26.47
N PRO A 59 8.27 12.20 26.26
CA PRO A 59 7.92 11.44 25.07
C PRO A 59 6.40 11.28 24.90
N LEU A 60 5.94 11.31 23.66
CA LEU A 60 4.52 11.19 23.31
C LEU A 60 4.24 9.85 22.63
N TYR A 61 3.25 9.10 23.12
CA TYR A 61 2.72 7.94 22.42
C TYR A 61 1.62 8.39 21.45
N LEU A 62 1.81 8.12 20.16
CA LEU A 62 0.85 8.45 19.11
C LEU A 62 0.34 7.16 18.49
N VAL A 63 -0.97 7.10 18.24
CA VAL A 63 -1.56 6.05 17.40
C VAL A 63 -2.39 6.68 16.30
N PHE A 64 -2.19 6.19 15.09
CA PHE A 64 -2.86 6.64 13.88
C PHE A 64 -3.68 5.49 13.29
N ALA A 65 -4.90 5.80 12.90
CA ALA A 65 -5.75 4.95 12.09
C ALA A 65 -5.51 5.25 10.62
N LYS A 66 -5.26 4.23 9.81
CA LYS A 66 -5.33 4.32 8.34
C LYS A 66 -6.41 3.36 7.84
N PRO A 67 -7.06 3.63 6.69
CA PRO A 67 -7.93 2.65 6.06
C PRO A 67 -7.18 1.33 5.80
N ALA A 68 -7.82 0.19 6.05
CA ALA A 68 -7.26 -1.10 5.63
C ALA A 68 -7.06 -1.13 4.11
N VAL A 69 -6.15 -1.98 3.65
CA VAL A 69 -5.97 -2.22 2.21
C VAL A 69 -7.06 -3.17 1.75
N ASN A 70 -7.74 -2.83 0.67
CA ASN A 70 -8.71 -3.71 0.05
C ASN A 70 -8.04 -4.62 -0.99
N PRO A 71 -8.54 -5.85 -1.18
CA PRO A 71 -8.13 -6.64 -2.33
C PRO A 71 -8.39 -5.89 -3.65
N LEU A 72 -7.50 -6.07 -4.62
CA LEU A 72 -7.50 -5.38 -5.91
C LEU A 72 -7.25 -3.86 -5.83
N GLU A 73 -6.98 -3.32 -4.64
CA GLU A 73 -6.63 -1.91 -4.49
C GLU A 73 -5.30 -1.61 -5.19
N VAL A 74 -5.31 -0.55 -6.01
CA VAL A 74 -4.16 -0.09 -6.79
C VAL A 74 -3.64 1.21 -6.21
N GLY A 75 -2.32 1.31 -6.07
CA GLY A 75 -1.67 2.48 -5.49
C GLY A 75 -0.16 2.39 -5.55
N SER A 76 0.51 3.33 -4.88
CA SER A 76 1.96 3.22 -4.70
C SER A 76 2.30 2.08 -3.76
N TYR A 77 3.39 1.35 -4.02
CA TYR A 77 3.85 0.29 -3.12
C TYR A 77 3.94 0.75 -1.67
N SER A 78 4.54 1.91 -1.41
CA SER A 78 4.76 2.40 -0.05
C SER A 78 3.48 2.70 0.72
N ASP A 79 2.45 3.21 0.04
CA ASP A 79 1.18 3.49 0.69
C ASP A 79 0.47 2.17 1.05
N LEU A 80 0.28 1.31 0.05
CA LEU A 80 -0.37 0.01 0.21
C LEU A 80 0.37 -0.84 1.26
N SER A 81 1.69 -0.99 1.16
CA SER A 81 2.46 -1.81 2.11
C SER A 81 2.46 -1.22 3.52
N SER A 82 2.23 0.09 3.68
CA SER A 82 2.13 0.68 5.03
C SER A 82 0.83 0.27 5.72
N ARG A 83 -0.23 0.05 4.94
CA ARG A 83 -1.57 -0.28 5.43
C ARG A 83 -1.83 -1.79 5.50
N SER A 84 -1.15 -2.58 4.66
CA SER A 84 -1.29 -4.04 4.63
C SER A 84 -0.57 -4.71 5.81
N ARG A 85 -1.33 -5.34 6.71
CA ARG A 85 -0.81 -5.96 7.96
C ARG A 85 -1.63 -7.18 8.36
N ARG A 86 -1.04 -8.38 8.18
CA ARG A 86 -1.65 -9.68 8.57
C ARG A 86 -3.06 -9.90 8.00
N ASP A 87 -3.30 -9.33 6.82
CA ASP A 87 -4.57 -9.33 6.08
C ASP A 87 -4.65 -10.44 5.02
N GLY A 88 -3.56 -11.20 4.83
CA GLY A 88 -3.48 -12.24 3.80
C GLY A 88 -3.28 -11.70 2.39
N LEU A 89 -2.95 -10.40 2.26
CA LEU A 89 -2.61 -9.75 1.00
C LEU A 89 -1.09 -9.62 0.84
N ASP A 90 -0.67 -9.57 -0.41
CA ASP A 90 0.67 -9.19 -0.83
C ASP A 90 0.57 -8.00 -1.77
N ILE A 91 1.54 -7.09 -1.69
CA ILE A 91 1.58 -5.88 -2.51
C ILE A 91 2.54 -6.13 -3.67
N ASP A 92 1.98 -6.51 -4.82
CA ASP A 92 2.75 -6.84 -6.01
C ASP A 92 3.02 -5.59 -6.84
N HIS A 93 4.24 -5.48 -7.38
CA HIS A 93 4.60 -4.45 -8.37
C HIS A 93 4.16 -4.94 -9.75
N ILE A 94 3.35 -4.15 -10.45
CA ILE A 94 2.96 -4.45 -11.83
C ILE A 94 3.28 -3.23 -12.70
N PRO A 95 4.28 -3.32 -13.62
CA PRO A 95 5.06 -4.51 -13.94
C PRO A 95 6.07 -4.86 -12.83
N ALA A 96 6.62 -6.07 -12.89
CA ALA A 96 7.46 -6.59 -11.82
C ALA A 96 8.62 -5.66 -11.41
N ARG A 97 8.90 -5.60 -10.10
CA ARG A 97 9.91 -4.70 -9.50
C ARG A 97 11.27 -4.72 -10.19
N ARG A 98 11.75 -5.91 -10.63
CA ARG A 98 13.03 -6.04 -11.34
C ARG A 98 13.03 -5.41 -12.73
N VAL A 99 11.88 -5.43 -13.40
CA VAL A 99 11.70 -4.78 -14.71
C VAL A 99 11.79 -3.27 -14.51
N LEU A 100 11.07 -2.73 -13.54
CA LEU A 100 11.13 -1.31 -13.17
C LEU A 100 12.55 -0.87 -12.78
N GLU A 101 13.26 -1.69 -12.00
CA GLU A 101 14.65 -1.45 -11.62
C GLU A 101 15.57 -1.39 -12.85
N ALA A 102 15.43 -2.36 -13.77
CA ALA A 102 16.21 -2.39 -15.01
C ALA A 102 15.90 -1.18 -15.93
N THR A 103 14.64 -0.76 -16.02
CA THR A 103 14.24 0.43 -16.79
C THR A 103 14.88 1.70 -16.21
N LEU A 104 14.85 1.88 -14.89
CA LEU A 104 15.49 3.03 -14.23
C LEU A 104 17.01 3.04 -14.46
N GLN A 105 17.67 1.90 -14.31
CA GLN A 105 19.13 1.80 -14.52
C GLN A 105 19.54 2.04 -15.97
N SER A 106 18.70 1.63 -16.93
CA SER A 106 18.93 1.87 -18.36
C SER A 106 18.74 3.35 -18.72
N ALA A 107 17.66 3.98 -18.22
CA ALA A 107 17.35 5.38 -18.49
C ALA A 107 18.29 6.35 -17.75
N PHE A 108 18.76 5.96 -16.56
CA PHE A 108 19.61 6.78 -15.69
C PHE A 108 20.77 5.96 -15.12
N PRO A 109 21.85 5.74 -15.90
CA PRO A 109 22.97 4.88 -15.50
C PRO A 109 23.69 5.33 -14.22
N ASP A 110 23.66 6.64 -13.91
CA ASP A 110 24.28 7.22 -12.71
C ASP A 110 23.37 7.20 -11.47
N MET A 111 22.12 6.69 -11.60
CA MET A 111 21.17 6.65 -10.50
C MET A 111 21.69 5.76 -9.37
N THR A 112 21.75 6.31 -8.16
CA THR A 112 22.21 5.56 -7.00
C THR A 112 21.16 4.54 -6.57
N ARG A 113 21.60 3.46 -5.91
CA ARG A 113 20.69 2.44 -5.35
C ARG A 113 19.58 3.06 -4.48
N LYS A 114 19.91 4.07 -3.68
CA LYS A 114 18.96 4.76 -2.78
C LYS A 114 17.90 5.53 -3.56
N GLU A 115 18.27 6.14 -4.68
CA GLU A 115 17.33 6.82 -5.57
C GLU A 115 16.44 5.82 -6.28
N THR A 116 17.01 4.75 -6.83
CA THR A 116 16.24 3.66 -7.46
C THR A 116 15.20 3.10 -6.49
N GLU A 117 15.61 2.78 -5.26
CA GLU A 117 14.70 2.31 -4.21
C GLU A 117 13.58 3.33 -3.90
N ARG A 118 13.86 4.64 -3.98
CA ARG A 118 12.83 5.68 -3.78
C ARG A 118 11.78 5.63 -4.88
N TYR A 119 12.17 5.47 -6.14
CA TYR A 119 11.23 5.31 -7.24
C TYR A 119 10.44 4.00 -7.16
N LEU A 120 11.11 2.89 -6.84
CA LEU A 120 10.44 1.58 -6.68
C LEU A 120 9.43 1.56 -5.52
N ARG A 121 9.66 2.32 -4.46
CA ARG A 121 8.68 2.49 -3.36
C ARG A 121 7.43 3.27 -3.80
N GLN A 122 7.54 4.11 -4.82
CA GLN A 122 6.40 4.87 -5.35
C GLN A 122 5.73 4.20 -6.56
N ALA A 123 6.37 3.17 -7.12
CA ALA A 123 5.91 2.50 -8.33
C ALA A 123 4.51 1.89 -8.18
N PRO A 124 3.79 1.67 -9.31
CA PRO A 124 2.45 1.12 -9.32
C PRO A 124 2.44 -0.31 -8.76
N SER A 125 1.51 -0.52 -7.84
CA SER A 125 1.33 -1.80 -7.17
C SER A 125 -0.15 -2.11 -7.00
N ILE A 126 -0.45 -3.39 -6.78
CA ILE A 126 -1.77 -3.89 -6.50
C ILE A 126 -1.74 -4.81 -5.28
N ALA A 127 -2.76 -4.74 -4.44
CA ALA A 127 -2.96 -5.67 -3.35
C ALA A 127 -3.69 -6.93 -3.84
N ILE A 128 -3.06 -8.09 -3.74
CA ILE A 128 -3.62 -9.37 -4.18
C ILE A 128 -3.47 -10.44 -3.09
N PRO A 129 -4.34 -11.46 -3.02
CA PRO A 129 -4.17 -12.53 -2.04
C PRO A 129 -2.80 -13.21 -2.17
N VAL A 130 -2.14 -13.47 -1.04
CA VAL A 130 -0.78 -14.05 -1.00
C VAL A 130 -0.69 -15.34 -1.81
N HIS A 131 -1.69 -16.22 -1.72
CA HIS A 131 -1.69 -17.49 -2.43
C HIS A 131 -1.89 -17.31 -3.96
N VAL A 132 -2.65 -16.29 -4.41
CA VAL A 132 -2.76 -15.93 -5.84
C VAL A 132 -1.41 -15.44 -6.33
N HIS A 133 -0.79 -14.50 -5.62
CA HIS A 133 0.53 -13.98 -5.96
C HIS A 133 1.54 -15.12 -6.08
N GLN A 134 1.59 -15.99 -5.07
CA GLN A 134 2.50 -17.13 -5.00
C GLN A 134 2.31 -18.14 -6.13
N LYS A 135 1.08 -18.40 -6.56
CA LYS A 135 0.77 -19.46 -7.53
C LYS A 135 0.80 -18.98 -8.98
N TYR A 136 0.31 -17.77 -9.24
CA TYR A 136 0.04 -17.29 -10.60
C TYR A 136 1.00 -16.23 -11.11
N SER A 137 1.64 -15.45 -10.24
CA SER A 137 2.58 -14.43 -10.72
C SER A 137 3.80 -15.06 -11.38
N GLU A 138 4.07 -14.57 -12.58
CA GLU A 138 5.19 -14.98 -13.42
C GLU A 138 6.54 -14.54 -12.83
N THR A 139 6.52 -13.61 -11.88
CA THR A 139 7.71 -12.96 -11.33
C THR A 139 7.95 -13.34 -9.87
N TYR A 140 6.95 -13.95 -9.21
CA TYR A 140 7.09 -14.47 -7.85
C TYR A 140 8.16 -15.56 -7.77
N GLY A 141 8.96 -15.54 -6.69
CA GLY A 141 9.92 -16.59 -6.38
C GLY A 141 11.04 -16.79 -7.41
N GLY A 142 11.31 -15.81 -8.28
CA GLY A 142 12.38 -15.92 -9.28
C GLY A 142 12.01 -16.68 -10.55
N ARG A 143 10.72 -16.88 -10.81
CA ARG A 143 10.23 -17.54 -12.04
C ARG A 143 10.50 -16.74 -13.32
N SER A 144 10.71 -15.43 -13.21
CA SER A 144 11.00 -14.57 -14.36
C SER A 144 12.48 -14.68 -14.78
N THR A 145 12.71 -15.03 -16.05
CA THR A 145 14.05 -15.13 -16.63
C THR A 145 14.62 -13.74 -16.96
N LYS A 146 15.96 -13.62 -17.02
CA LYS A 146 16.61 -12.36 -17.41
C LYS A 146 16.20 -11.88 -18.80
N ALA A 147 15.97 -12.82 -19.73
CA ALA A 147 15.52 -12.51 -21.09
C ALA A 147 14.11 -11.88 -21.07
N LYS A 148 13.19 -12.44 -20.29
CA LYS A 148 11.85 -11.86 -20.10
C LYS A 148 11.92 -10.49 -19.45
N GLN A 149 12.74 -10.31 -18.42
CA GLN A 149 12.91 -8.99 -17.77
C GLN A 149 13.43 -7.93 -18.75
N ALA A 150 14.39 -8.29 -19.60
CA ALA A 150 14.91 -7.38 -20.63
C ALA A 150 13.85 -7.04 -21.67
N GLN A 151 13.03 -8.01 -22.10
CA GLN A 151 11.91 -7.78 -23.01
C GLN A 151 10.84 -6.89 -22.38
N ASP A 152 10.40 -7.22 -21.16
CA ASP A 152 9.40 -6.46 -20.41
C ASP A 152 9.86 -5.00 -20.19
N ALA A 153 11.16 -4.77 -20.01
CA ALA A 153 11.73 -3.43 -19.85
C ALA A 153 11.69 -2.57 -21.13
N THR A 154 11.52 -3.18 -22.30
CA THR A 154 11.38 -2.44 -23.58
C THR A 154 9.95 -1.96 -23.85
N ASP A 155 8.95 -2.61 -23.26
CA ASP A 155 7.54 -2.22 -23.35
C ASP A 155 6.84 -2.48 -22.02
N LEU A 156 6.93 -1.50 -21.12
CA LEU A 156 6.34 -1.58 -19.79
C LEU A 156 4.81 -1.71 -19.84
N ARG A 157 4.16 -1.16 -20.87
CA ARG A 157 2.70 -1.27 -21.03
C ARG A 157 2.31 -2.72 -21.31
N ALA A 158 3.01 -3.38 -22.23
CA ALA A 158 2.81 -4.80 -22.50
C ALA A 158 3.20 -5.69 -21.30
N ALA A 159 4.22 -5.29 -20.53
CA ALA A 159 4.62 -5.99 -19.31
C ALA A 159 3.52 -5.95 -18.23
N VAL A 160 2.87 -4.80 -18.04
CA VAL A 160 1.68 -4.68 -17.16
C VAL A 160 0.60 -5.66 -17.60
N ASP A 161 0.25 -5.66 -18.89
CA ASP A 161 -0.75 -6.56 -19.45
C ASP A 161 -0.40 -8.04 -19.23
N SER A 162 0.85 -8.43 -19.50
CA SER A 162 1.32 -9.82 -19.32
C SER A 162 1.26 -10.26 -17.86
N ASN A 163 1.82 -9.47 -16.94
CA ASN A 163 1.84 -9.80 -15.52
C ASN A 163 0.41 -9.84 -14.95
N PHE A 164 -0.43 -8.89 -15.35
CA PHE A 164 -1.83 -8.85 -14.90
C PHE A 164 -2.64 -10.03 -15.42
N ASN A 165 -2.50 -10.40 -16.70
CA ASN A 165 -3.18 -11.57 -17.27
C ASN A 165 -2.81 -12.88 -16.54
N ALA A 166 -1.56 -12.99 -16.07
CA ALA A 166 -1.13 -14.17 -15.32
C ALA A 166 -1.88 -14.29 -13.99
N ILE A 167 -2.01 -13.19 -13.22
CA ILE A 167 -2.72 -13.20 -11.94
C ILE A 167 -4.25 -13.22 -12.09
N LYS A 168 -4.81 -12.69 -13.19
CA LYS A 168 -6.26 -12.63 -13.47
C LYS A 168 -6.92 -14.00 -13.30
N ARG A 169 -6.29 -15.08 -13.78
CA ARG A 169 -6.80 -16.44 -13.61
C ARG A 169 -6.97 -16.80 -12.14
N GLY A 170 -5.97 -16.51 -11.31
CA GLY A 170 -6.04 -16.80 -9.87
C GLY A 170 -7.11 -15.98 -9.16
N LEU A 171 -7.25 -14.71 -9.53
CA LEU A 171 -8.29 -13.83 -8.98
C LEU A 171 -9.71 -14.32 -9.33
N LEU A 172 -9.93 -14.80 -10.56
CA LEU A 172 -11.21 -15.39 -10.95
C LEU A 172 -11.50 -16.68 -10.17
N GLU A 173 -10.48 -17.52 -9.93
CA GLU A 173 -10.62 -18.76 -9.13
C GLU A 173 -10.94 -18.47 -7.65
N GLU A 174 -10.48 -17.34 -7.11
CA GLU A 174 -10.84 -16.84 -5.76
C GLU A 174 -12.24 -16.19 -5.70
N GLY A 175 -12.92 -16.05 -6.84
CA GLY A 175 -14.29 -15.53 -6.90
C GLY A 175 -14.40 -14.00 -7.00
N TYR A 176 -13.32 -13.28 -7.28
CA TYR A 176 -13.39 -11.86 -7.60
C TYR A 176 -14.19 -11.65 -8.90
N ALA A 177 -15.04 -10.62 -8.94
CA ALA A 177 -15.79 -10.31 -10.14
C ALA A 177 -14.86 -9.81 -11.25
N GLU A 178 -15.07 -10.30 -12.47
CA GLU A 178 -14.24 -9.91 -13.62
C GLU A 178 -14.22 -8.39 -13.86
N ALA A 179 -15.34 -7.71 -13.60
CA ALA A 179 -15.43 -6.25 -13.70
C ALA A 179 -14.48 -5.53 -12.72
N ASP A 180 -14.37 -6.00 -11.49
CA ASP A 180 -13.47 -5.41 -10.48
C ASP A 180 -12.00 -5.68 -10.81
N ILE A 181 -11.71 -6.88 -11.34
CA ILE A 181 -10.39 -7.25 -11.84
C ILE A 181 -9.96 -6.33 -12.98
N GLU A 182 -10.80 -6.14 -14.01
CA GLU A 182 -10.47 -5.26 -15.13
C GLU A 182 -10.42 -3.78 -14.70
N ALA A 183 -11.25 -3.35 -13.75
CA ALA A 183 -11.14 -2.01 -13.17
C ALA A 183 -9.78 -1.79 -12.51
N ALA A 184 -9.26 -2.76 -11.75
CA ALA A 184 -7.93 -2.68 -11.16
C ALA A 184 -6.83 -2.60 -12.24
N ARG A 185 -6.97 -3.35 -13.35
CA ARG A 185 -6.04 -3.25 -14.49
C ARG A 185 -6.03 -1.85 -15.11
N GLU A 186 -7.21 -1.26 -15.32
CA GLU A 186 -7.34 0.11 -15.83
C GLU A 186 -6.69 1.12 -14.89
N GLN A 187 -6.87 0.95 -13.58
CA GLN A 187 -6.22 1.79 -12.57
C GLN A 187 -4.70 1.65 -12.59
N LEU A 188 -4.16 0.44 -12.75
CA LEU A 188 -2.71 0.23 -12.90
C LEU A 188 -2.17 0.97 -14.13
N HIS A 189 -2.87 0.91 -15.26
CA HIS A 189 -2.47 1.64 -16.45
C HIS A 189 -2.52 3.16 -16.26
N ARG A 190 -3.58 3.66 -15.63
CA ARG A 190 -3.71 5.09 -15.33
C ARG A 190 -2.58 5.57 -14.42
N LEU A 191 -2.33 4.87 -13.32
CA LEU A 191 -1.27 5.19 -12.37
C LEU A 191 0.12 5.14 -13.01
N SER A 192 0.37 4.12 -13.85
CA SER A 192 1.65 4.00 -14.56
C SER A 192 1.92 5.19 -15.49
N LYS A 193 0.89 5.66 -16.20
CA LYS A 193 0.97 6.85 -17.07
C LYS A 193 1.17 8.13 -16.27
N GLU A 194 0.41 8.31 -15.19
CA GLU A 194 0.51 9.47 -14.30
C GLU A 194 1.90 9.60 -13.68
N GLN A 195 2.55 8.47 -13.39
CA GLN A 195 3.91 8.40 -12.87
C GLN A 195 5.00 8.46 -13.96
N GLY A 196 4.62 8.47 -15.24
CA GLY A 196 5.55 8.58 -16.37
C GLY A 196 6.36 7.31 -16.67
N TRP A 197 5.84 6.13 -16.32
CA TRP A 197 6.49 4.86 -16.68
C TRP A 197 6.36 4.54 -18.17
N TYR A 198 5.26 4.97 -18.81
CA TYR A 198 5.04 4.91 -20.26
C TYR A 198 3.90 5.84 -20.70
#